data_AF-A0AAW4HHF7-F1
#
_entry.id   AF-A0AAW4HHF7-F1
#
_cell.length_a   1.000
_cell.length_b   1.000
_cell.length_c   1.000
_cell.angle_alpha   90.00
_cell.angle_beta   90.00
_cell.angle_gamma   90.00
#
_symmetry.space_group_name_H-M   'P 1'
#
loop_
_entity.id
_entity.type
_entity.pdbx_description
1 polymer ?
#
loop_
_entity_poly.entity_id
_entity_poly.type
_entity_poly.pdbx_seq_one_letter_code
_entity_poly.pdbx_strand_id
1 'polypeptide(L)'
;MSEMTKKQKATLKKLEKARNTLLSGASKSIDPTLPLSINLLAAEAGLGSGTLYYKPYSEFIEETKLKFEYHNSSLSETGFSDDTESGINENKSNKEFNLQYQISLKNEYREELKEAKATIKTLRARRIEVEHSLYVLHSENLALAELFKEAVGLTPDEYVKRQKSRNVTSINKNRK
;
A
#
# COMPACT_ATOMS: atom_id res chain seq x y z
N MET A 1 -4.88 -14.59 -26.45
CA MET A 1 -5.89 -13.76 -25.76
C MET A 1 -6.01 -14.24 -24.32
N SER A 2 -5.50 -13.48 -23.34
CA SER A 2 -5.63 -13.86 -21.94
C SER A 2 -7.09 -13.68 -21.52
N GLU A 3 -7.72 -14.71 -20.97
CA GLU A 3 -9.12 -14.62 -20.53
C GLU A 3 -9.28 -13.52 -19.47
N MET A 4 -10.16 -12.55 -19.72
CA MET A 4 -10.50 -11.52 -18.74
C MET A 4 -11.18 -12.16 -17.53
N THR A 5 -10.72 -11.79 -16.34
CA THR A 5 -11.33 -12.19 -15.08
C THR A 5 -12.76 -11.63 -14.93
N LYS A 6 -13.59 -12.24 -14.08
CA LYS A 6 -14.95 -11.74 -13.79
C LYS A 6 -14.99 -10.27 -13.37
N LYS A 7 -13.99 -9.84 -12.57
CA LYS A 7 -13.85 -8.44 -12.12
C LYS A 7 -13.53 -7.49 -13.28
N GLN A 8 -12.69 -7.92 -14.22
CA GLN A 8 -12.34 -7.13 -15.40
C GLN A 8 -13.54 -6.99 -16.36
N LYS A 9 -14.33 -8.06 -16.54
CA LYS A 9 -15.56 -7.99 -17.34
C LYS A 9 -16.60 -7.04 -16.73
N ALA A 10 -16.75 -7.04 -15.40
CA ALA A 10 -17.68 -6.14 -14.72
C ALA A 10 -17.29 -4.66 -14.83
N THR A 11 -15.99 -4.35 -14.78
CA THR A 11 -15.47 -2.99 -14.94
C THR A 11 -15.54 -2.51 -16.38
N LEU A 12 -15.29 -3.38 -17.36
CA LEU A 12 -15.50 -3.07 -18.78
C LEU A 12 -16.97 -2.70 -19.06
N LYS A 13 -17.95 -3.45 -18.51
CA LYS A 13 -19.37 -3.08 -18.61
C LYS A 13 -19.70 -1.71 -18.01
N LYS A 14 -19.05 -1.33 -16.91
CA LYS A 14 -19.23 0.01 -16.31
C LYS A 14 -18.69 1.09 -17.24
N LEU A 15 -17.51 0.87 -17.83
CA LEU A 15 -16.91 1.78 -18.79
C LEU A 15 -17.73 1.91 -20.07
N GLU A 16 -18.29 0.81 -20.60
CA GLU A 16 -19.20 0.83 -21.75
C GLU A 16 -20.45 1.66 -21.47
N LYS A 17 -21.05 1.46 -20.29
CA LYS A 17 -22.23 2.22 -19.87
C LYS A 17 -21.90 3.72 -19.76
N ALA A 18 -20.78 4.06 -19.13
CA ALA A 18 -20.31 5.44 -19.00
C ALA A 18 -19.99 6.10 -20.35
N ARG A 19 -19.39 5.36 -21.30
CA ARG A 19 -19.14 5.88 -22.65
C ARG A 19 -20.44 6.25 -23.34
N ASN A 20 -21.44 5.38 -23.27
CA ASN A 20 -22.72 5.60 -23.94
C ASN A 20 -23.50 6.75 -23.30
N THR A 21 -23.45 6.92 -21.97
CA THR A 21 -24.09 8.06 -21.29
C THR A 21 -23.44 9.39 -21.61
N LEU A 22 -22.11 9.42 -21.77
CA LEU A 22 -21.36 10.60 -22.19
C LEU A 22 -21.67 10.99 -23.63
N LEU A 23 -21.66 10.03 -24.56
CA LEU A 23 -21.98 10.27 -25.98
C LEU A 23 -23.43 10.69 -26.20
N SER A 24 -24.36 10.28 -25.33
CA SER A 24 -25.76 10.68 -25.42
C SER A 24 -26.07 12.01 -24.73
N GLY A 25 -25.08 12.68 -24.13
CA GLY A 25 -25.27 13.91 -23.35
C GLY A 25 -26.16 13.74 -22.11
N ALA A 26 -26.36 12.50 -21.64
CA ALA A 26 -27.28 12.19 -20.55
C ALA A 26 -26.59 12.16 -19.17
N SER A 27 -25.31 12.55 -19.10
CA SER A 27 -24.61 12.71 -17.83
C SER A 27 -25.22 13.88 -17.06
N LYS A 28 -25.52 13.66 -15.78
CA LYS A 28 -26.03 14.70 -14.87
C LYS A 28 -24.91 15.59 -14.33
N SER A 29 -23.65 15.15 -14.44
CA SER A 29 -22.51 15.75 -13.75
C SER A 29 -21.57 16.53 -14.67
N ILE A 30 -21.72 16.41 -15.99
CA ILE A 30 -20.78 16.93 -16.97
C ILE A 30 -21.53 17.82 -17.94
N ASP A 31 -20.98 19.01 -18.20
CA ASP A 31 -21.54 19.96 -19.15
C ASP A 31 -21.43 19.41 -20.58
N PRO A 32 -22.54 19.28 -21.33
CA PRO A 32 -22.54 18.71 -22.68
C PRO A 32 -21.80 19.57 -23.71
N THR A 33 -21.46 20.82 -23.37
CA THR A 33 -20.71 21.73 -24.24
C THR A 33 -19.21 21.53 -24.19
N LEU A 34 -18.69 20.81 -23.20
CA LEU A 34 -17.27 20.57 -23.03
C LEU A 34 -16.77 19.36 -23.84
N PRO A 35 -15.52 19.40 -24.32
CA PRO A 35 -14.94 18.27 -25.03
C PRO A 35 -14.82 17.03 -24.13
N LEU A 36 -15.28 15.89 -24.64
CA LEU A 36 -15.20 14.62 -23.95
C LEU A 36 -13.75 14.15 -23.86
N SER A 37 -13.37 13.65 -22.69
CA SER A 37 -12.04 13.09 -22.43
C SER A 37 -12.13 11.74 -21.72
N ILE A 38 -11.07 10.94 -21.82
CA ILE A 38 -11.02 9.64 -21.16
C ILE A 38 -11.02 9.79 -19.63
N ASN A 39 -10.48 10.90 -19.11
CA ASN A 39 -10.53 11.18 -17.68
C ASN A 39 -11.99 11.40 -17.21
N LEU A 40 -12.81 12.06 -18.03
CA LEU A 40 -14.25 12.19 -17.78
C LEU A 40 -14.95 10.82 -17.82
N LEU A 41 -14.53 9.93 -18.72
CA LEU A 41 -15.03 8.55 -18.77
C LEU A 41 -14.75 7.77 -17.48
N ALA A 42 -13.55 7.89 -16.91
CA ALA A 42 -13.25 7.27 -15.61
C ALA A 42 -14.08 7.86 -14.48
N ALA A 43 -14.24 9.19 -14.45
CA ALA A 43 -15.04 9.87 -13.44
C ALA A 43 -16.51 9.44 -13.48
N GLU A 44 -17.12 9.41 -14.68
CA GLU A 44 -18.50 8.97 -14.90
C GLU A 44 -18.70 7.48 -14.54
N ALA A 45 -17.69 6.65 -14.80
CA ALA A 45 -17.71 5.24 -14.41
C ALA A 45 -17.47 5.00 -12.91
N GLY A 46 -17.14 6.04 -12.14
CA GLY A 46 -16.77 5.96 -10.72
C GLY A 46 -15.47 5.19 -10.50
N LEU A 47 -14.54 5.26 -11.45
CA LEU A 47 -13.25 4.56 -11.43
C LEU A 47 -12.11 5.57 -11.24
N GLY A 48 -11.05 5.15 -10.54
CA GLY A 48 -9.82 5.94 -10.49
C GLY A 48 -9.18 6.05 -11.88
N SER A 49 -8.61 7.20 -12.21
CA SER A 49 -7.99 7.49 -13.53
C SER A 49 -6.92 6.46 -13.93
N GLY A 50 -6.25 5.84 -12.96
CA GLY A 50 -5.28 4.77 -13.17
C GLY A 50 -5.86 3.50 -13.83
N THR A 51 -7.16 3.24 -13.67
CA THR A 51 -7.83 2.03 -14.17
C THR A 51 -7.84 1.95 -15.70
N LEU A 52 -7.83 3.10 -16.36
CA LEU A 52 -7.87 3.22 -17.82
C LEU A 52 -6.58 2.73 -18.49
N TYR A 53 -5.46 2.71 -17.75
CA TYR A 53 -4.15 2.30 -18.27
C TYR A 53 -3.88 0.80 -18.13
N TYR A 54 -4.85 0.03 -17.64
CA TYR A 54 -4.68 -1.41 -17.54
C TYR A 54 -4.78 -2.07 -18.92
N LYS A 55 -3.78 -2.90 -19.24
CA LYS A 55 -3.68 -3.67 -20.49
C LYS A 55 -4.99 -4.34 -20.95
N PRO A 56 -5.82 -4.94 -20.08
CA PRO A 56 -7.08 -5.57 -20.47
C PRO A 56 -8.14 -4.64 -21.06
N TYR A 57 -7.99 -3.31 -20.93
CA TYR A 57 -8.94 -2.34 -21.47
C TYR A 57 -8.34 -1.48 -22.58
N SER A 58 -7.09 -1.72 -22.98
CA SER A 58 -6.37 -0.90 -23.97
C SER A 58 -7.14 -0.74 -25.27
N GLU A 59 -7.63 -1.84 -25.85
CA GLU A 59 -8.43 -1.87 -27.07
C GLU A 59 -9.72 -1.04 -26.93
N PHE A 60 -10.46 -1.23 -25.82
CA PHE A 60 -11.67 -0.45 -25.54
C PHE A 60 -11.38 1.05 -25.43
N ILE A 61 -10.27 1.42 -24.78
CA ILE A 61 -9.90 2.82 -24.58
C ILE A 61 -9.51 3.48 -25.91
N GLU A 62 -8.79 2.78 -26.78
CA GLU A 62 -8.49 3.28 -28.13
C GLU A 62 -9.77 3.50 -28.96
N GLU A 63 -10.71 2.57 -28.92
CA GLU A 63 -12.02 2.76 -29.56
C GLU A 63 -12.79 3.96 -28.97
N THR A 64 -12.73 4.16 -27.64
CA THR A 64 -13.40 5.29 -27.00
C THR A 64 -12.78 6.63 -27.38
N LYS A 65 -11.45 6.69 -27.54
CA LYS A 65 -10.73 7.90 -27.97
C LYS A 65 -11.23 8.36 -29.32
N LEU A 66 -11.27 7.44 -30.30
CA LEU A 66 -11.74 7.73 -31.65
C LEU A 66 -13.19 8.25 -31.65
N LYS A 67 -14.07 7.66 -30.83
CA LYS A 67 -15.47 8.11 -30.72
C LYS A 67 -15.60 9.49 -30.08
N PHE A 68 -14.78 9.78 -29.06
CA PHE A 68 -14.75 11.10 -28.43
C PHE A 68 -14.14 12.16 -29.34
N GLU A 69 -13.09 11.84 -30.08
CA GLU A 69 -12.49 12.72 -31.09
C GLU A 69 -13.52 13.10 -32.16
N TYR A 70 -14.28 12.15 -32.68
CA TYR A 70 -15.35 12.41 -33.64
C TYR A 70 -16.49 13.28 -33.07
N HIS A 71 -16.87 13.03 -31.82
CA HIS A 71 -17.87 13.86 -31.14
C HIS A 71 -17.36 15.29 -30.92
N ASN A 72 -16.12 15.44 -30.47
CA ASN A 72 -15.49 16.72 -30.19
C ASN A 72 -15.21 17.53 -31.46
N SER A 73 -14.86 16.89 -32.58
CA SER A 73 -14.73 17.58 -33.86
C SER A 73 -16.06 18.17 -34.32
N SER A 74 -17.17 17.46 -34.10
CA SER A 74 -18.51 17.99 -34.41
C SER A 74 -18.92 19.19 -33.55
N LEU A 75 -18.38 19.30 -32.33
CA LEU A 75 -18.55 20.48 -31.46
C LEU A 75 -17.73 21.69 -31.95
N SER A 76 -16.58 21.45 -32.56
CA SER A 76 -15.66 22.52 -33.01
C SER A 76 -16.10 23.24 -34.30
N GLU A 77 -16.91 22.58 -35.15
CA GLU A 77 -17.47 23.22 -36.35
C GLU A 77 -18.50 24.31 -36.02
N THR A 78 -18.99 24.36 -34.78
CA THR A 78 -19.93 25.39 -34.29
C THR A 78 -19.29 26.60 -33.61
N GLY A 79 -17.96 26.75 -33.72
CA GLY A 79 -17.27 28.00 -33.42
C GLY A 79 -16.45 27.97 -32.15
N PHE A 80 -15.13 27.95 -32.32
CA PHE A 80 -14.20 28.57 -31.38
C PHE A 80 -12.99 29.04 -32.16
N SER A 81 -12.79 30.35 -32.20
CA SER A 81 -11.63 31.02 -32.79
C SER A 81 -10.36 30.64 -32.04
N ASP A 82 -9.33 30.39 -32.82
CA ASP A 82 -8.02 29.90 -32.44
C ASP A 82 -7.17 31.04 -31.84
N ASP A 83 -7.14 31.14 -30.51
CA ASP A 83 -6.22 32.03 -29.77
C ASP A 83 -5.44 31.18 -28.74
N THR A 84 -4.59 30.25 -29.19
CA THR A 84 -3.84 29.37 -28.26
C THR A 84 -2.34 29.18 -28.56
N GLU A 85 -1.63 30.14 -29.17
CA GLU A 85 -0.17 30.00 -29.31
C GLU A 85 0.62 30.32 -28.02
N SER A 86 0.11 31.20 -27.14
CA SER A 86 0.86 31.61 -25.93
C SER A 86 0.79 30.59 -24.77
N GLY A 87 -0.27 29.79 -24.68
CA GLY A 87 -0.46 28.81 -23.59
C GLY A 87 0.28 27.47 -23.76
N ILE A 88 0.87 27.21 -24.92
CA ILE A 88 1.51 25.91 -25.22
C ILE A 88 2.89 25.78 -24.53
N ASN A 89 3.64 26.87 -24.39
CA ASN A 89 4.97 26.84 -23.77
C ASN A 89 4.92 26.70 -22.25
N GLU A 90 4.02 27.40 -21.57
CA GLU A 90 3.85 27.28 -20.11
C GLU A 90 3.32 25.89 -19.71
N ASN A 91 2.40 25.31 -20.48
CA ASN A 91 1.87 23.98 -20.22
C ASN A 91 2.90 22.86 -20.45
N LYS A 92 3.82 23.02 -21.41
CA LYS A 92 4.94 22.08 -21.62
C LYS A 92 5.92 22.10 -20.44
N SER A 93 6.32 23.28 -19.99
CA SER A 93 7.21 23.47 -18.83
C SER A 93 6.60 22.90 -17.55
N ASN A 94 5.33 23.18 -17.28
CA ASN A 94 4.62 22.65 -16.12
C ASN A 94 4.47 21.11 -16.18
N LYS A 95 4.31 20.53 -17.37
CA LYS A 95 4.20 19.08 -17.53
C LYS A 95 5.53 18.37 -17.30
N GLU A 96 6.63 18.95 -17.78
CA GLU A 96 7.98 18.43 -17.53
C GLU A 96 8.37 18.54 -16.05
N PHE A 97 8.07 19.68 -15.41
CA PHE A 97 8.29 19.86 -13.97
C PHE A 97 7.51 18.83 -13.13
N ASN A 98 6.23 18.64 -13.44
CA ASN A 98 5.40 17.63 -12.77
C ASN A 98 5.91 16.20 -13.00
N LEU A 99 6.44 15.89 -14.18
CA LEU A 99 7.02 14.59 -14.48
C LEU A 99 8.30 14.35 -13.66
N GLN A 100 9.20 15.35 -13.61
CA GLN A 100 10.43 15.26 -12.82
C GLN A 100 10.13 15.10 -11.32
N TYR A 101 9.15 15.85 -10.80
CA TYR A 101 8.71 15.74 -9.42
C TYR A 101 8.16 14.33 -9.11
N GLN A 102 7.33 13.78 -10.00
CA GLN A 102 6.82 12.41 -9.86
C GLN A 102 7.92 11.34 -9.92
N ILE A 103 8.95 11.56 -10.74
CA ILE A 103 10.12 10.67 -10.81
C ILE A 103 10.92 10.74 -9.51
N SER A 104 11.17 11.94 -8.97
CA SER A 104 11.87 12.14 -7.69
C SER A 104 11.16 11.40 -6.56
N LEU A 105 9.86 11.65 -6.39
CA LEU A 105 9.03 10.98 -5.38
C LEU A 105 9.10 9.46 -5.50
N LYS A 106 8.99 8.92 -6.72
CA LYS A 106 9.09 7.47 -6.94
C LYS A 106 10.46 6.92 -6.55
N ASN A 107 11.53 7.67 -6.78
CA ASN A 107 12.88 7.25 -6.41
C ASN A 107 13.08 7.32 -4.89
N GLU A 108 12.61 8.37 -4.22
CA GLU A 108 12.61 8.49 -2.76
C GLU A 108 11.89 7.30 -2.11
N TYR A 109 10.65 7.01 -2.52
CA TYR A 109 9.91 5.87 -1.99
C TYR A 109 10.57 4.52 -2.29
N ARG A 110 11.33 4.40 -3.39
CA ARG A 110 12.09 3.17 -3.69
C ARG A 110 13.28 3.00 -2.75
N GLU A 111 13.97 4.08 -2.41
CA GLU A 111 15.06 4.03 -1.44
C GLU A 111 14.55 3.76 -0.02
N GLU A 112 13.48 4.45 0.42
CA GLU A 112 12.84 4.17 1.71
C GLU A 112 12.40 2.70 1.82
N LEU A 113 11.85 2.13 0.74
CA LEU A 113 11.44 0.73 0.70
C LEU A 113 12.64 -0.23 0.77
N LYS A 114 13.77 0.11 0.14
CA LYS A 114 15.01 -0.67 0.25
C LYS A 114 15.55 -0.63 1.68
N GLU A 115 15.58 0.55 2.30
CA GLU A 115 16.01 0.72 3.69
C GLU A 115 15.11 -0.05 4.65
N ALA A 116 13.79 0.07 4.52
CA ALA A 116 12.83 -0.68 5.33
C ALA A 116 12.98 -2.20 5.17
N LYS A 117 13.26 -2.70 3.95
CA LYS A 117 13.55 -4.13 3.73
C LYS A 117 14.86 -4.55 4.40
N ALA A 118 15.89 -3.71 4.33
CA ALA A 118 17.17 -3.98 4.96
C ALA A 118 17.02 -4.04 6.49
N THR A 119 16.30 -3.10 7.10
CA THR A 119 16.04 -3.09 8.55
C THR A 119 15.21 -4.28 8.99
N ILE A 120 14.18 -4.68 8.24
CA ILE A 120 13.42 -5.90 8.53
C ILE A 120 14.32 -7.14 8.49
N LYS A 121 15.23 -7.22 7.52
CA LYS A 121 16.16 -8.35 7.40
C LYS A 121 17.12 -8.43 8.60
N THR A 122 17.68 -7.30 9.03
CA THR A 122 18.58 -7.25 10.19
C THR A 122 17.85 -7.57 11.49
N LEU A 123 16.64 -7.03 11.69
CA LEU A 123 15.81 -7.33 12.86
C LEU A 123 15.42 -8.80 12.93
N ARG A 124 15.11 -9.43 11.80
CA ARG A 124 14.83 -10.87 11.74
C ARG A 124 16.04 -11.71 12.13
N ALA A 125 17.23 -11.38 11.61
CA ALA A 125 18.47 -12.08 11.98
C ALA A 125 18.74 -11.96 13.49
N ARG A 126 18.67 -10.74 14.04
CA ARG A 126 18.85 -10.49 15.46
C ARG A 126 17.83 -11.22 16.33
N ARG A 127 16.56 -11.29 15.89
CA ARG A 127 15.52 -12.05 16.59
C ARG A 127 15.89 -13.53 16.69
N ILE A 128 16.34 -14.13 15.60
CA ILE A 128 16.74 -15.55 15.58
C ILE A 128 17.93 -15.80 16.53
N GLU A 129 18.93 -14.92 16.53
CA GLU A 129 20.07 -15.00 17.44
C GLU A 129 19.65 -14.93 18.91
N VAL A 130 18.76 -13.99 19.24
CA VAL A 130 18.22 -13.83 20.60
C VAL A 130 17.38 -15.04 21.01
N GLU A 131 16.51 -15.54 20.13
CA GLU A 131 15.70 -16.74 20.40
C GLU A 131 16.57 -17.97 20.65
N HIS A 132 17.62 -18.16 19.86
CA HIS A 132 18.58 -19.24 20.07
C HIS A 132 19.33 -19.10 21.40
N SER A 133 19.82 -17.90 21.73
CA SER A 133 20.50 -17.65 23.01
C SER A 133 19.57 -17.89 24.22
N LEU A 134 18.29 -17.52 24.13
CA LEU A 134 17.30 -17.77 25.17
C LEU A 134 17.05 -19.27 25.35
N TYR A 135 16.98 -20.02 24.25
CA TYR A 135 16.81 -21.47 24.31
C TYR A 135 18.00 -22.16 25.00
N VAL A 136 19.24 -21.80 24.62
CA VAL A 136 20.46 -22.33 25.24
C VAL A 136 20.49 -22.00 26.73
N LEU A 137 20.31 -20.73 27.11
CA LEU A 137 20.28 -20.31 28.51
C LEU A 137 19.16 -20.98 29.31
N HIS A 138 18.01 -21.23 28.68
CA HIS A 138 16.92 -21.95 29.34
C HIS A 138 17.29 -23.41 29.61
N SER A 139 17.91 -24.09 28.64
CA SER A 139 18.38 -25.47 28.82
C SER A 139 19.47 -25.59 29.89
N GLU A 140 20.42 -24.66 29.92
CA GLU A 140 21.48 -24.61 30.93
C GLU A 140 20.90 -24.36 32.33
N ASN A 141 19.94 -23.44 32.46
CA ASN A 141 19.25 -23.18 33.73
C ASN A 141 18.49 -24.40 34.24
N LEU A 142 17.84 -25.16 33.35
CA LEU A 142 17.16 -26.40 33.73
C LEU A 142 18.16 -27.44 34.25
N ALA A 143 19.28 -27.65 33.53
CA ALA A 143 20.34 -28.56 33.97
C ALA A 143 20.94 -28.15 35.32
N LEU A 144 21.19 -26.86 35.53
CA LEU A 144 21.67 -26.33 36.81
C LEU A 144 20.63 -26.49 37.93
N ALA A 145 19.33 -26.31 37.63
CA ALA A 145 18.27 -26.52 38.60
C ALA A 145 18.13 -27.98 39.02
N GLU A 146 18.35 -28.92 38.10
CA GLU A 146 18.40 -30.36 38.38
C GLU A 146 19.59 -30.70 39.27
N LEU A 147 20.81 -30.26 38.92
CA LEU A 147 22.01 -30.44 39.73
C LEU A 147 21.85 -29.85 41.14
N PHE A 148 21.26 -28.65 41.24
CA PHE A 148 20.95 -28.04 42.53
C PHE A 148 19.99 -28.90 43.34
N LYS A 149 18.93 -29.44 42.70
CA LYS A 149 17.95 -30.29 43.36
C LYS A 149 18.57 -31.60 43.83
N GLU A 150 19.48 -32.19 43.07
CA GLU A 150 20.24 -33.38 43.49
C GLU A 150 21.12 -33.08 44.72
N ALA A 151 21.83 -31.95 44.72
CA ALA A 151 22.74 -31.58 45.80
C ALA A 151 22.01 -31.15 47.10
N VAL A 152 20.90 -30.42 46.98
CA VAL A 152 20.21 -29.77 48.11
C VAL A 152 18.92 -30.51 48.50
N GLY A 153 18.41 -31.39 47.64
CA GLY A 153 17.15 -32.13 47.83
C GLY A 153 15.88 -31.30 47.64
N LEU A 154 16.01 -30.03 47.23
CA LEU A 154 14.92 -29.08 47.02
C LEU A 154 15.11 -28.37 45.69
N THR A 155 14.01 -27.98 45.03
CA THR A 155 14.14 -27.09 43.86
C THR A 155 14.67 -25.71 44.27
N PRO A 156 15.34 -24.96 43.37
CA PRO A 156 15.84 -23.62 43.69
C PRO A 156 14.77 -22.69 44.28
N ASP A 157 13.55 -22.71 43.73
CA ASP A 157 12.44 -21.88 44.21
C ASP A 157 11.96 -22.26 45.61
N GLU A 158 11.88 -23.56 45.92
CA GLU A 158 11.52 -24.06 47.24
C GLU A 158 12.60 -23.73 48.27
N TYR A 159 13.87 -23.84 47.89
CA TYR A 159 14.99 -23.47 48.74
C TYR A 159 14.93 -21.99 49.13
N VAL A 160 14.71 -21.10 48.15
CA VAL A 160 14.58 -19.65 48.40
C VAL A 160 13.39 -19.35 49.31
N LYS A 161 12.23 -19.99 49.08
CA LYS A 161 11.04 -19.84 49.95
C LYS A 161 11.33 -20.28 51.39
N ARG A 162 12.04 -21.41 51.57
CA ARG A 162 12.40 -21.95 52.89
C ARG A 162 13.40 -21.06 53.64
N GLN A 163 14.36 -20.47 52.95
CA GLN A 163 15.30 -19.52 53.56
C GLN A 163 14.60 -18.25 54.02
N LYS A 164 13.70 -17.71 53.18
CA LYS A 164 12.89 -16.53 53.54
C LYS A 164 12.00 -16.79 54.77
N SER A 165 11.31 -17.94 54.84
CA SER A 165 10.48 -18.27 56.00
C SER A 165 11.30 -18.47 57.29
N ARG A 166 12.49 -19.10 57.21
CA ARG A 166 13.40 -19.22 58.35
C ARG A 166 13.88 -17.87 58.87
N ASN A 167 14.25 -16.94 57.99
CA ASN A 167 14.70 -15.59 58.38
C ASN A 167 13.58 -14.75 59.01
N VAL A 168 12.33 -14.88 58.55
CA VAL A 168 11.19 -14.21 59.21
C VAL A 168 10.96 -14.78 60.62
N THR A 169 11.17 -16.08 60.81
CA THR A 169 10.98 -16.74 62.11
C THR A 169 12.08 -16.39 63.11
N SER A 170 13.33 -16.17 62.67
CA SER A 170 14.44 -15.77 63.54
C SER A 170 14.36 -14.31 64.00
N ILE A 171 13.90 -13.40 63.14
CA ILE A 171 13.67 -11.99 63.50
C ILE A 171 12.57 -11.86 64.58
N ASN A 172 11.53 -12.68 64.52
CA ASN A 172 10.41 -12.61 65.47
C ASN A 172 10.75 -13.20 66.86
N LYS A 173 11.74 -14.09 66.94
CA LYS A 173 12.24 -14.65 68.21
C LYS A 173 13.15 -13.69 68.98
N ASN A 174 13.82 -12.76 68.29
CA ASN A 174 14.72 -11.77 68.89
C ASN A 174 14.03 -10.45 69.30
N ARG A 175 12.69 -10.39 69.23
CA ARG A 175 11.86 -9.20 69.51
C ARG A 175 11.00 -9.31 70.77
N LYS A 176 11.27 -10.28 71.65
CA LYS A 176 10.60 -10.42 72.95
C LYS A 176 11.58 -10.17 74.08
#